data_AF-A0A9D6SQ84-F1
#
_entry.id   AF-A0A9D6SQ84-F1
#
_cell.length_a   1.000
_cell.length_b   1.000
_cell.length_c   1.000
_cell.angle_alpha   90.00
_cell.angle_beta   90.00
_cell.angle_gamma   90.00
#
_symmetry.space_group_name_H-M   'P 1'
#
loop_
_entity.id
_entity.type
_entity.pdbx_description
1 polymer ?
#
loop_
_entity_poly.entity_id
_entity_poly.type
_entity_poly.pdbx_seq_one_letter_code
_entity_poly.pdbx_strand_id
1 'polypeptide(L)' 'PLGRLGQTDDVAGVAAFLASDEGSFITGEVMCVSGGRYMHA' A
#
# COMPACT_ATOMS: atom_id res chain seq x y z
N PRO A 1 10.53 11.06 0.43
CA PRO A 1 10.21 10.27 -0.79
C PRO A 1 11.36 9.33 -1.16
N LEU A 2 11.08 8.10 -1.59
CA LEU A 2 12.07 7.03 -1.81
C LEU A 2 13.01 7.23 -3.00
N GLY A 3 12.76 8.23 -3.87
CA GLY A 3 13.69 8.61 -4.94
C GLY A 3 13.89 7.57 -6.06
N ARG A 4 13.07 6.53 -6.11
CA ARG A 4 13.07 5.49 -7.15
C ARG A 4 11.67 5.19 -7.67
N LEU A 5 11.58 4.53 -8.82
CA LEU A 5 10.32 3.96 -9.29
C LEU A 5 9.91 2.78 -8.41
N GLY A 6 8.60 2.65 -8.20
CA GLY A 6 8.00 1.51 -7.54
C GLY A 6 8.23 0.23 -8.35
N GLN A 7 8.39 -0.88 -7.63
CA GLN A 7 8.49 -2.23 -8.17
C GLN A 7 7.23 -3.01 -7.78
N THR A 8 6.98 -4.13 -8.44
CA THR A 8 5.85 -5.02 -8.12
C THR A 8 5.86 -5.44 -6.66
N ASP A 9 7.04 -5.68 -6.09
CA ASP A 9 7.21 -6.15 -4.72
C ASP A 9 6.82 -5.09 -3.68
N ASP A 10 6.85 -3.80 -4.05
CA ASP A 10 6.44 -2.71 -3.15
C ASP A 10 4.92 -2.75 -2.86
N VAL A 11 4.10 -3.25 -3.81
CA VAL A 11 2.63 -3.32 -3.67
C VAL A 11 2.11 -4.72 -3.33
N ALA A 12 2.86 -5.77 -3.67
CA ALA A 12 2.43 -7.15 -3.51
C ALA A 12 2.08 -7.51 -2.05
N GLY A 13 2.90 -7.07 -1.09
CA GLY A 13 2.67 -7.32 0.32
C GLY A 13 1.40 -6.66 0.86
N VAL A 14 1.13 -5.41 0.45
CA VAL A 14 -0.09 -4.68 0.83
C VAL A 14 -1.33 -5.35 0.22
N ALA A 15 -1.26 -5.76 -1.04
CA ALA A 15 -2.35 -6.48 -1.68
C ALA A 15 -2.63 -7.83 -1.00
N ALA A 16 -1.59 -8.59 -0.66
CA ALA A 16 -1.71 -9.85 0.05
C ALA A 16 -2.32 -9.66 1.45
N PHE A 17 -1.89 -8.64 2.19
CA PHE A 17 -2.46 -8.30 3.50
C PHE A 17 -3.95 -7.95 3.40
N LEU A 18 -4.33 -7.08 2.47
CA LEU A 18 -5.73 -6.70 2.28
C LEU A 18 -6.63 -7.88 1.86
N ALA A 19 -6.06 -8.87 1.16
CA ALA A 19 -6.77 -10.08 0.75
C ALA A 19 -6.75 -11.20 1.81
N SER A 20 -5.99 -11.04 2.90
CA SER A 20 -5.84 -12.03 3.96
C SER A 20 -6.88 -11.87 5.08
N ASP A 21 -6.96 -12.87 5.97
CA ASP A 21 -7.83 -12.82 7.14
C ASP A 21 -7.46 -11.66 8.09
N GLU A 22 -6.17 -11.30 8.14
CA GLU A 22 -5.66 -10.17 8.91
C GLU A 22 -6.20 -8.81 8.41
N GLY A 23 -6.60 -8.73 7.14
CA GLY A 23 -7.21 -7.56 6.52
C GLY A 23 -8.75 -7.51 6.64
N SER A 24 -9.38 -8.53 7.23
CA SER A 24 -10.83 -8.78 7.13
C SER A 24 -11.75 -7.66 7.64
N PHE A 25 -11.25 -6.77 8.51
CA PHE A 25 -12.03 -5.65 9.04
C PHE A 25 -11.71 -4.31 8.36
N ILE A 26 -10.82 -4.30 7.37
CA ILE A 26 -10.42 -3.10 6.64
C ILE A 26 -11.20 -3.04 5.32
N THR A 27 -12.06 -2.03 5.19
CA THR A 27 -12.87 -1.82 3.99
C THR A 27 -13.14 -0.33 3.77
N GLY A 28 -13.32 0.07 2.51
CA GLY A 28 -13.56 1.47 2.12
C GLY A 28 -12.32 2.39 2.16
N GLU A 29 -11.16 1.84 2.50
CA GLU A 29 -9.91 2.58 2.66
C GLU A 29 -8.95 2.44 1.47
N VAL A 30 -8.09 3.44 1.28
CA VAL A 30 -7.06 3.45 0.23
C VAL A 30 -5.67 3.45 0.86
N MET A 31 -4.91 2.37 0.68
CA MET A 31 -3.51 2.32 1.11
C MET A 31 -2.59 2.95 0.06
N CYS A 32 -2.02 4.12 0.38
CA CYS A 32 -1.13 4.84 -0.52
C CYS A 32 0.30 4.25 -0.52
N VAL A 33 0.61 3.40 -1.51
CA VAL A 33 1.95 2.83 -1.69
C VAL A 33 2.75 3.66 -2.71
N SER A 34 3.02 4.93 -2.39
CA SER A 34 3.63 5.89 -3.33
C SER A 34 5.12 6.15 -3.13
N GLY A 35 5.76 5.46 -2.16
CA GLY A 35 7.13 5.78 -1.73
C GLY A 35 7.25 7.19 -1.16
N GLY A 36 6.19 7.72 -0.55
CA GLY A 36 6.13 9.08 0.01
C GLY A 36 6.04 10.19 -1.04
N ARG A 37 5.48 9.91 -2.22
CA ARG A 37 5.18 10.93 -3.25
C ARG A 37 3.86 11.65 -3.01
N TYR A 38 2.91 10.95 -2.39
CA TYR A 38 1.68 11.55 -1.89
C TYR A 38 1.83 11.72 -0.37
N MET A 39 1.74 12.95 0.10
CA MET A 39 1.63 13.25 1.54
C MET A 39 0.26 13.87 1.76
N HIS A 40 -0.54 13.26 2.63
CA HIS A 40 -1.75 13.89 3.14
C HIS A 40 -1.32 14.92 4.19
N ALA A 41 -1.82 16.15 4.05
CA ALA A 41 -1.68 17.20 5.06
C ALA A 41 -2.71 17.03 6.17
#